data_AF-A0A222EPB7-F1
#
_entry.id   AF-A0A222EPB7-F1
#
_cell.length_a   1.000
_cell.length_b   1.000
_cell.length_c   1.000
_cell.angle_alpha   90.00
_cell.angle_beta   90.00
_cell.angle_gamma   90.00
#
_symmetry.space_group_name_H-M   'P 1'
#
loop_
_entity.id
_entity.type
_entity.pdbx_description
1 polymer ?
#
loop_
_entity_poly.entity_id
_entity_poly.type
_entity_poly.pdbx_seq_one_letter_code
_entity_poly.pdbx_strand_id
1 'polypeptide(L)'
;MNYKKIKMTSIIRFLFKNLFHERSFVIFFVMINLFSIVISIFFSIIKTGYVRNELFDFYVIIYLNILTFLFIIRILIFFFVKKQEDKTIFIIVSNSISRSQYLITQYITISLLLFSTIIFSYASFNIINIIINGIETFTIRKTFYFLIFSVFIVYSLVNLIIFLILFLGTQPTLIITSLLISMGFIAIIPNKLYDKKNDNLDLNIKMPNSLPIIMKTNTMYDTFNFEKLLNEENIKYKYLSKAINSFLTNFDDDEVLKMYLNMNDASNKEPYLYRYNNFWDSIGVINKGDDAHKYNLKGILKNNNQSSGTKGKKWSSYNDYNEKPNHVEISFKLDSYFIGLSDIKDKVNTGDISEDNKLILNDLYNFTNDLISQIPNIYKEKNSYFGDFIYFDKNYKNTIFNTEKNESLNFTEDDLINIFKSAVAKIDITKDEGLALCDSGSISNFFNENFNFPLLFSTRVLEQYFLNYTTKYYYLTNYPIIQDDNFTMYIKNKKINNITSIINPFFSTWSYYTLNSGVYFNDLWFDINSDSNIKMYEQENFFLPYILFNYELIVNKINKLSYNNYVNPVYFNVSLIIFTSLLFLISLYKFKKSDIG
;
A
#
# COMPACT_ATOMS: atom_id res chain seq x y z
N MET A 1 -61.54 -34.80 -2.00
CA MET A 1 -61.11 -34.06 -0.80
C MET A 1 -60.30 -32.84 -1.24
N ASN A 2 -60.78 -31.63 -0.96
CA ASN A 2 -60.05 -30.40 -1.25
C ASN A 2 -58.85 -30.29 -0.31
N TYR A 3 -57.67 -30.70 -0.78
CA TYR A 3 -56.41 -30.43 -0.08
C TYR A 3 -56.22 -28.92 -0.01
N LYS A 4 -56.29 -28.34 1.20
CA LYS A 4 -55.84 -26.96 1.45
C LYS A 4 -54.38 -26.87 1.00
N LYS A 5 -54.11 -26.07 -0.04
CA LYS A 5 -52.74 -25.79 -0.52
C LYS A 5 -51.89 -25.33 0.66
N ILE A 6 -50.91 -26.15 1.06
CA ILE A 6 -49.96 -25.78 2.11
C ILE A 6 -49.12 -24.62 1.58
N LYS A 7 -49.05 -23.52 2.34
CA LYS A 7 -48.24 -22.36 1.96
C LYS A 7 -46.75 -22.70 2.13
N MET A 8 -45.93 -22.22 1.20
CA MET A 8 -44.47 -22.42 1.20
C MET A 8 -43.81 -21.98 2.52
N THR A 9 -44.31 -20.89 3.12
CA THR A 9 -43.83 -20.37 4.41
C THR A 9 -44.01 -21.35 5.57
N SER A 10 -45.09 -22.14 5.56
CA SER A 10 -45.33 -23.18 6.56
C SER A 10 -44.32 -24.32 6.45
N ILE A 11 -43.91 -24.66 5.23
CA ILE A 11 -42.89 -25.68 4.95
C ILE A 11 -41.51 -25.17 5.37
N ILE A 12 -41.15 -23.92 5.04
CA ILE A 12 -39.90 -23.29 5.48
C ILE A 12 -39.80 -23.35 7.02
N ARG A 13 -40.85 -22.97 7.73
CA ARG A 13 -40.89 -23.03 9.20
C ARG A 13 -40.72 -24.45 9.73
N PHE A 14 -41.33 -25.43 9.08
CA PHE A 14 -41.18 -26.85 9.41
C PHE A 14 -39.73 -27.34 9.21
N LEU A 15 -39.11 -27.02 8.06
CA LEU A 15 -37.73 -27.41 7.76
C LEU A 15 -36.73 -26.75 8.71
N PHE A 16 -36.90 -25.47 9.04
CA PHE A 16 -36.10 -24.80 10.07
C PHE A 16 -36.22 -25.48 11.43
N LYS A 17 -37.45 -25.80 11.87
CA LYS A 17 -37.66 -26.48 13.15
C LYS A 17 -36.96 -27.84 13.18
N ASN A 18 -36.99 -28.59 12.08
CA ASN A 18 -36.30 -29.87 11.97
C ASN A 18 -34.78 -29.72 12.03
N LEU A 19 -34.21 -28.71 11.36
CA LEU A 19 -32.76 -28.42 11.40
C LEU A 19 -32.29 -28.09 12.82
N PHE A 20 -33.00 -27.20 13.52
CA PHE A 20 -32.65 -26.79 14.88
C PHE A 20 -32.91 -27.87 15.94
N HIS A 21 -33.67 -28.92 15.61
CA HIS A 21 -33.85 -30.06 16.50
C HIS A 21 -32.64 -31.00 16.50
N GLU A 22 -31.88 -31.05 15.41
CA GLU A 22 -30.67 -31.86 15.35
C GLU A 22 -29.49 -31.11 16.00
N ARG A 23 -29.12 -31.54 17.22
CA ARG A 23 -28.09 -30.92 18.07
C ARG A 23 -26.81 -30.58 17.32
N SER A 24 -26.42 -31.45 16.40
CA SER A 24 -25.18 -31.30 15.66
C SER A 24 -25.16 -30.08 14.73
N PHE A 25 -26.30 -29.67 14.17
CA PHE A 25 -26.39 -28.44 13.39
C PHE A 25 -26.30 -27.20 14.26
N VAL A 26 -26.99 -27.22 15.41
CA VAL A 26 -26.96 -26.11 16.37
C VAL A 26 -25.52 -25.87 16.84
N ILE A 27 -24.78 -26.95 17.15
CA ILE A 27 -23.36 -26.85 17.56
C ILE A 27 -22.52 -26.18 16.45
N PHE A 28 -22.65 -26.63 15.20
CA PHE A 28 -21.89 -26.03 14.09
C PHE A 28 -22.28 -24.56 13.86
N PHE A 29 -23.58 -24.24 13.86
CA PHE A 29 -24.06 -22.88 13.70
C PHE A 29 -23.53 -21.94 14.79
N VAL A 30 -23.57 -22.38 16.06
CA VAL A 30 -23.03 -21.62 17.19
C VAL A 30 -21.51 -21.46 17.04
N MET A 31 -20.79 -22.53 16.68
CA MET A 31 -19.33 -22.50 16.52
C MET A 31 -18.88 -21.50 15.45
N ILE A 32 -19.53 -21.46 14.29
CA ILE A 32 -19.20 -20.54 13.19
C ILE A 32 -19.42 -19.08 13.59
N ASN A 33 -20.54 -18.81 14.24
CA ASN A 33 -20.86 -17.46 14.71
C ASN A 33 -19.94 -17.03 15.86
N LEU A 34 -19.62 -17.94 16.80
CA LEU A 34 -18.69 -17.69 17.89
C LEU A 34 -17.27 -17.41 17.38
N PHE A 35 -16.81 -18.14 16.37
CA PHE A 35 -15.52 -17.87 15.73
C PHE A 35 -15.46 -16.44 15.16
N SER A 36 -16.54 -15.97 14.54
CA SER A 36 -16.63 -14.61 13.99
C SER A 36 -16.57 -13.54 15.08
N ILE A 37 -17.26 -13.76 16.22
CA ILE A 37 -17.20 -12.86 17.38
C ILE A 37 -15.77 -12.79 17.94
N VAL A 38 -15.15 -13.94 18.20
CA VAL A 38 -13.81 -14.01 18.81
C VAL A 38 -12.79 -13.27 17.94
N ILE A 39 -12.76 -13.55 16.64
CA ILE A 39 -11.82 -12.89 15.73
C ILE A 39 -12.14 -11.40 15.58
N SER A 40 -13.42 -11.02 15.58
CA SER A 40 -13.82 -9.60 15.55
C SER A 40 -13.33 -8.82 16.77
N ILE A 41 -13.30 -9.42 17.96
CA ILE A 41 -12.72 -8.81 19.16
C ILE A 41 -11.22 -8.59 18.96
N PHE A 42 -10.48 -9.62 18.54
CA PHE A 42 -9.04 -9.49 18.27
C PHE A 42 -8.74 -8.44 17.20
N PHE A 43 -9.49 -8.45 16.09
CA PHE A 43 -9.37 -7.48 15.00
C PHE A 43 -9.54 -6.04 15.47
N SER A 44 -10.44 -5.80 16.42
CA SER A 44 -10.73 -4.45 16.91
C SER A 44 -9.73 -3.97 17.96
N ILE A 45 -9.02 -4.86 18.66
CA ILE A 45 -8.02 -4.49 19.67
C ILE A 45 -6.67 -4.11 19.03
N ILE A 46 -6.35 -4.69 17.87
CA ILE A 46 -5.09 -4.45 17.17
C ILE A 46 -5.09 -3.02 16.62
N LYS A 47 -4.01 -2.26 16.89
CA LYS A 47 -3.86 -0.87 16.43
C LYS A 47 -3.21 -0.74 15.05
N THR A 48 -2.35 -1.68 14.68
CA THR A 48 -1.62 -1.65 13.41
C THR A 48 -2.51 -2.15 12.27
N GLY A 49 -2.69 -1.33 11.23
CA GLY A 49 -3.57 -1.66 10.11
C GLY A 49 -3.09 -2.86 9.30
N TYR A 50 -1.79 -3.01 9.13
CA TYR A 50 -1.12 -4.14 8.49
C TYR A 50 -1.55 -5.47 9.11
N VAL A 51 -1.44 -5.60 10.44
CA VAL A 51 -1.77 -6.84 11.15
C VAL A 51 -3.28 -7.09 11.12
N ARG A 52 -4.10 -6.03 11.17
CA ARG A 52 -5.55 -6.13 11.02
C ARG A 52 -5.94 -6.69 9.66
N ASN A 53 -5.32 -6.20 8.57
CA ASN A 53 -5.58 -6.69 7.22
C ASN A 53 -5.21 -8.17 7.09
N GLU A 54 -4.00 -8.53 7.52
CA GLU A 54 -3.51 -9.91 7.46
C GLU A 54 -4.41 -10.88 8.25
N LEU A 55 -4.78 -10.52 9.47
CA LEU A 55 -5.67 -11.30 10.34
C LEU A 55 -7.07 -11.47 9.72
N PHE A 56 -7.62 -10.42 9.12
CA PHE A 56 -8.92 -10.51 8.46
C PHE A 56 -8.87 -11.41 7.21
N ASP A 57 -7.81 -11.31 6.41
CA ASP A 57 -7.67 -12.16 5.22
C ASP A 57 -7.53 -13.64 5.61
N PHE A 58 -6.80 -13.96 6.68
CA PHE A 58 -6.77 -15.32 7.25
C PHE A 58 -8.15 -15.77 7.76
N TYR A 59 -8.88 -14.88 8.42
CA TYR A 59 -10.26 -15.16 8.85
C TYR A 59 -11.15 -15.52 7.67
N VAL A 60 -11.12 -14.75 6.57
CA VAL A 60 -11.94 -15.01 5.39
C VAL A 60 -11.64 -16.37 4.78
N ILE A 61 -10.35 -16.73 4.67
CA ILE A 61 -9.91 -18.05 4.18
C ILE A 61 -10.50 -19.17 5.04
N ILE A 62 -10.31 -19.12 6.36
CA ILE A 62 -10.77 -20.16 7.29
C ILE A 62 -12.30 -20.22 7.31
N TYR A 63 -12.95 -19.05 7.34
CA TYR A 63 -14.41 -18.94 7.40
C TYR A 63 -15.07 -19.53 6.16
N LEU A 64 -14.58 -19.23 4.95
CA LEU A 64 -15.17 -19.71 3.71
C LEU A 64 -14.76 -21.15 3.38
N ASN A 65 -13.44 -21.45 3.35
CA ASN A 65 -12.94 -22.73 2.85
C ASN A 65 -13.14 -23.88 3.85
N ILE A 66 -13.20 -23.60 5.15
CA ILE A 66 -13.32 -24.63 6.19
C ILE A 66 -14.71 -24.59 6.80
N LEU A 67 -15.03 -23.51 7.52
CA LEU A 67 -16.21 -23.46 8.37
C LEU A 67 -17.52 -23.51 7.58
N THR A 68 -17.68 -22.58 6.64
CA THR A 68 -18.88 -22.45 5.83
C THR A 68 -19.02 -23.64 4.88
N PHE A 69 -17.93 -24.08 4.27
CA PHE A 69 -17.92 -25.24 3.37
C PHE A 69 -18.38 -26.53 4.07
N LEU A 70 -17.82 -26.86 5.24
CA LEU A 70 -18.24 -28.01 6.04
C LEU A 70 -19.71 -27.91 6.45
N PHE A 71 -20.17 -26.69 6.77
CA PHE A 71 -21.55 -26.46 7.15
C PHE A 71 -22.51 -26.70 5.98
N ILE A 72 -22.17 -26.24 4.78
CA ILE A 72 -22.93 -26.50 3.55
C ILE A 72 -23.06 -28.01 3.30
N ILE A 73 -21.94 -28.74 3.32
CA ILE A 73 -21.96 -30.21 3.12
C ILE A 73 -22.90 -30.86 4.12
N ARG A 74 -22.77 -30.52 5.40
CA ARG A 74 -23.57 -31.13 6.47
C ARG A 74 -25.06 -30.90 6.24
N ILE A 75 -25.46 -29.66 5.95
CA ILE A 75 -26.87 -29.30 5.73
C ILE A 75 -27.44 -30.05 4.53
N LEU A 76 -26.67 -30.12 3.44
CA LEU A 76 -27.10 -30.79 2.22
C LEU A 76 -27.23 -32.30 2.41
N ILE A 77 -26.28 -32.95 3.08
CA ILE A 77 -26.38 -34.39 3.39
C ILE A 77 -27.60 -34.69 4.26
N PHE A 78 -27.90 -33.83 5.24
CA PHE A 78 -29.09 -34.03 6.07
C PHE A 78 -30.39 -34.00 5.26
N PHE A 79 -30.57 -33.01 4.39
CA PHE A 79 -31.80 -32.86 3.62
C PHE A 79 -31.93 -33.88 2.48
N PHE A 80 -30.84 -34.18 1.78
CA PHE A 80 -30.86 -34.99 0.57
C PHE A 80 -30.52 -36.46 0.78
N VAL A 81 -29.90 -36.83 1.89
CA VAL A 81 -29.54 -38.24 2.16
C VAL A 81 -30.41 -38.73 3.31
N LYS A 82 -30.18 -38.19 4.50
CA LYS A 82 -30.78 -38.68 5.74
C LYS A 82 -32.31 -38.55 5.74
N LYS A 83 -32.84 -37.44 5.23
CA LYS A 83 -34.31 -37.20 5.21
C LYS A 83 -35.03 -37.78 4.00
N GLN A 84 -34.36 -38.07 2.89
CA GLN A 84 -34.96 -38.87 1.81
C GLN A 84 -35.07 -40.35 2.21
N GLU A 85 -34.11 -40.87 2.98
CA GLU A 85 -34.12 -42.23 3.51
C GLU A 85 -35.18 -42.43 4.62
N ASP A 86 -35.49 -41.38 5.39
CA ASP A 86 -36.50 -41.34 6.45
C ASP A 86 -37.92 -41.16 5.84
N LYS A 87 -38.36 -42.17 5.08
CA LYS A 87 -39.49 -42.17 4.14
C LYS A 87 -40.83 -41.66 4.70
N THR A 88 -41.10 -41.79 6.00
CA THR A 88 -42.45 -41.67 6.58
C THR A 88 -43.00 -40.23 6.60
N ILE A 89 -42.19 -39.25 7.00
CA ILE A 89 -42.60 -37.84 7.08
C ILE A 89 -42.56 -37.19 5.67
N PHE A 90 -41.62 -37.65 4.85
CA PHE A 90 -41.39 -37.12 3.51
C PHE A 90 -42.47 -37.56 2.52
N ILE A 91 -42.99 -38.80 2.62
CA ILE A 91 -44.11 -39.29 1.79
C ILE A 91 -45.40 -38.50 2.06
N ILE A 92 -45.69 -38.15 3.32
CA ILE A 92 -46.89 -37.39 3.70
C ILE A 92 -46.81 -35.94 3.17
N VAL A 93 -45.62 -35.34 3.18
CA VAL A 93 -45.38 -33.98 2.66
C VAL A 93 -45.25 -33.96 1.12
N SER A 94 -44.65 -34.98 0.50
CA SER A 94 -44.51 -35.06 -0.96
C SER A 94 -45.82 -35.40 -1.68
N ASN A 95 -46.75 -36.11 -1.02
CA ASN A 95 -48.09 -36.35 -1.55
C ASN A 95 -49.00 -35.11 -1.50
N SER A 96 -48.64 -34.08 -0.72
CA SER A 96 -49.44 -32.85 -0.58
C SER A 96 -48.88 -31.64 -1.34
N ILE A 97 -47.63 -31.69 -1.82
CA ILE A 97 -46.91 -30.59 -2.48
C ILE A 97 -46.16 -31.10 -3.72
N SER A 98 -45.98 -30.28 -4.76
CA SER A 98 -45.20 -30.70 -5.93
C SER A 98 -43.71 -30.87 -5.60
N ARG A 99 -43.07 -31.88 -6.21
CA ARG A 99 -41.64 -32.20 -5.98
C ARG A 99 -40.71 -30.99 -6.24
N SER A 100 -41.02 -30.17 -7.26
CA SER A 100 -40.25 -28.95 -7.55
C SER A 100 -40.41 -27.89 -6.47
N GLN A 101 -41.65 -27.65 -5.98
CA GLN A 101 -41.89 -26.71 -4.89
C GLN A 101 -41.17 -27.14 -3.62
N TYR A 102 -41.13 -28.45 -3.35
CA TYR A 102 -40.42 -28.99 -2.21
C TYR A 102 -38.90 -28.75 -2.28
N LEU A 103 -38.27 -29.07 -3.42
CA LEU A 103 -36.84 -28.80 -3.64
C LEU A 103 -36.50 -27.31 -3.50
N ILE A 104 -37.28 -26.43 -4.13
CA ILE A 104 -37.09 -24.98 -4.05
C ILE A 104 -37.23 -24.52 -2.59
N THR A 105 -38.17 -25.09 -1.84
CA THR A 105 -38.35 -24.74 -0.42
C THR A 105 -37.16 -25.16 0.43
N GLN A 106 -36.61 -26.36 0.21
CA GLN A 106 -35.37 -26.79 0.86
C GLN A 106 -34.23 -25.86 0.50
N TYR A 107 -34.04 -25.58 -0.79
CA TYR A 107 -33.02 -24.66 -1.30
C TYR A 107 -33.07 -23.29 -0.61
N ILE A 108 -34.23 -22.63 -0.60
CA ILE A 108 -34.40 -21.33 0.06
C ILE A 108 -34.11 -21.40 1.56
N THR A 109 -34.53 -22.47 2.23
CA THR A 109 -34.25 -22.66 3.67
C THR A 109 -32.76 -22.75 3.94
N ILE A 110 -32.03 -23.52 3.11
CA ILE A 110 -30.58 -23.69 3.20
C ILE A 110 -29.86 -22.36 2.94
N SER A 111 -30.21 -21.67 1.86
CA SER A 111 -29.62 -20.37 1.52
C SER A 111 -29.87 -19.31 2.60
N LEU A 112 -31.09 -19.22 3.15
CA LEU A 112 -31.40 -18.28 4.23
C LEU A 112 -30.55 -18.53 5.48
N LEU A 113 -30.36 -19.80 5.85
CA LEU A 113 -29.57 -20.15 7.01
C LEU A 113 -28.09 -19.79 6.80
N LEU A 114 -27.52 -20.10 5.64
CA LEU A 114 -26.13 -19.77 5.33
C LEU A 114 -25.91 -18.26 5.17
N PHE A 115 -26.84 -17.53 4.58
CA PHE A 115 -26.75 -16.08 4.51
C PHE A 115 -26.87 -15.44 5.88
N SER A 116 -27.67 -16.02 6.79
CA SER A 116 -27.75 -15.52 8.16
C SER A 116 -26.40 -15.58 8.91
N THR A 117 -25.58 -16.63 8.69
CA THR A 117 -24.25 -16.71 9.31
C THR A 117 -23.27 -15.68 8.73
N ILE A 118 -23.37 -15.40 7.43
CA ILE A 118 -22.54 -14.38 6.77
C ILE A 118 -22.91 -12.97 7.25
N ILE A 119 -24.22 -12.67 7.29
CA ILE A 119 -24.73 -11.39 7.80
C ILE A 119 -24.36 -11.22 9.27
N PHE A 120 -24.44 -12.29 10.06
CA PHE A 120 -24.03 -12.25 11.47
C PHE A 120 -22.53 -11.93 11.61
N SER A 121 -21.67 -12.56 10.80
CA SER A 121 -20.23 -12.23 10.77
C SER A 121 -19.98 -10.75 10.40
N TYR A 122 -20.61 -10.27 9.32
CA TYR A 122 -20.52 -8.85 8.95
C TYR A 122 -20.94 -7.92 10.09
N ALA A 123 -22.08 -8.23 10.74
CA ALA A 123 -22.57 -7.48 11.87
C ALA A 123 -21.62 -7.54 13.07
N SER A 124 -21.04 -8.70 13.39
CA SER A 124 -20.10 -8.82 14.51
C SER A 124 -18.88 -7.93 14.32
N PHE A 125 -18.26 -7.95 13.14
CA PHE A 125 -17.09 -7.10 12.86
C PHE A 125 -17.40 -5.61 12.96
N ASN A 126 -18.50 -5.17 12.35
CA ASN A 126 -18.83 -3.74 12.35
C ASN A 126 -19.29 -3.25 13.72
N ILE A 127 -20.15 -4.00 14.43
CA ILE A 127 -20.65 -3.58 15.74
C ILE A 127 -19.51 -3.52 16.76
N ILE A 128 -18.67 -4.55 16.83
CA ILE A 128 -17.55 -4.58 17.79
C ILE A 128 -16.52 -3.50 17.47
N ASN A 129 -16.21 -3.27 16.20
CA ASN A 129 -15.27 -2.20 15.83
C ASN A 129 -15.84 -0.81 16.14
N ILE A 130 -17.14 -0.58 15.90
CA ILE A 130 -17.80 0.68 16.27
C ILE A 130 -17.75 0.91 17.78
N ILE A 131 -17.92 -0.13 18.59
CA ILE A 131 -17.86 -0.02 20.06
C ILE A 131 -16.45 0.33 20.55
N ILE A 132 -15.40 -0.22 19.93
CA ILE A 132 -14.02 -0.10 20.43
C ILE A 132 -13.27 1.08 19.79
N ASN A 133 -13.31 1.21 18.46
CA ASN A 133 -12.52 2.19 17.68
C ASN A 133 -13.39 3.27 17.00
N GLY A 134 -14.71 3.11 17.00
CA GLY A 134 -15.62 3.99 16.26
C GLY A 134 -15.77 3.58 14.78
N ILE A 135 -16.31 4.52 13.98
CA ILE A 135 -16.58 4.28 12.56
C ILE A 135 -15.30 4.42 11.76
N GLU A 136 -14.77 3.30 11.27
CA GLU A 136 -13.61 3.27 10.39
C GLU A 136 -14.00 2.80 8.99
N THR A 137 -13.65 3.58 7.97
CA THR A 137 -13.95 3.30 6.57
C THR A 137 -13.32 2.00 6.08
N PHE A 138 -12.11 1.69 6.56
CA PHE A 138 -11.40 0.44 6.24
C PHE A 138 -12.20 -0.80 6.66
N THR A 139 -12.66 -0.86 7.92
CA THR A 139 -13.41 -2.01 8.45
C THR A 139 -14.71 -2.23 7.68
N ILE A 140 -15.45 -1.16 7.41
CA ILE A 140 -16.72 -1.23 6.67
C ILE A 140 -16.45 -1.73 5.25
N ARG A 141 -15.47 -1.15 4.54
CA ARG A 141 -15.11 -1.57 3.19
C ARG A 141 -14.72 -3.04 3.14
N LYS A 142 -13.79 -3.47 3.98
CA LYS A 142 -13.25 -4.83 4.01
C LYS A 142 -14.35 -5.87 4.30
N THR A 143 -15.17 -5.61 5.32
CA THR A 143 -16.27 -6.51 5.72
C THR A 143 -17.42 -6.53 4.70
N PHE A 144 -17.70 -5.41 4.03
CA PHE A 144 -18.73 -5.34 2.99
C PHE A 144 -18.37 -6.17 1.77
N TYR A 145 -17.14 -6.05 1.26
CA TYR A 145 -16.69 -6.89 0.15
C TYR A 145 -16.58 -8.37 0.54
N PHE A 146 -16.22 -8.67 1.79
CA PHE A 146 -16.33 -10.03 2.33
C PHE A 146 -17.77 -10.56 2.29
N LEU A 147 -18.77 -9.76 2.71
CA LEU A 147 -20.18 -10.16 2.69
C LEU A 147 -20.66 -10.48 1.27
N ILE A 148 -20.41 -9.58 0.31
CA ILE A 148 -20.78 -9.77 -1.09
C ILE A 148 -20.12 -11.04 -1.65
N PHE A 149 -18.80 -11.16 -1.46
CA PHE A 149 -18.03 -12.29 -1.95
C PHE A 149 -18.49 -13.63 -1.36
N SER A 150 -18.76 -13.65 -0.05
CA SER A 150 -19.22 -14.83 0.66
C SER A 150 -20.59 -15.30 0.17
N VAL A 151 -21.52 -14.38 -0.06
CA VAL A 151 -22.84 -14.70 -0.61
C VAL A 151 -22.71 -15.37 -1.98
N PHE A 152 -21.85 -14.84 -2.86
CA PHE A 152 -21.62 -15.40 -4.20
C PHE A 152 -21.01 -16.80 -4.17
N ILE A 153 -19.97 -17.01 -3.35
CA ILE A 153 -19.33 -18.32 -3.21
C ILE A 153 -20.30 -19.34 -2.64
N VAL A 154 -21.00 -19.00 -1.56
CA VAL A 154 -21.94 -19.91 -0.91
C VAL A 154 -23.07 -20.29 -1.86
N TYR A 155 -23.62 -19.34 -2.60
CA TYR A 155 -24.61 -19.62 -3.64
C TYR A 155 -24.10 -20.63 -4.67
N SER A 156 -22.88 -20.39 -5.19
CA SER A 156 -22.25 -21.25 -6.20
C SER A 156 -21.99 -22.66 -5.67
N LEU A 157 -21.50 -22.78 -4.42
CA LEU A 157 -21.21 -24.06 -3.76
C LEU A 157 -22.48 -24.86 -3.47
N VAL A 158 -23.54 -24.23 -2.96
CA VAL A 158 -24.81 -24.92 -2.70
C VAL A 158 -25.37 -25.52 -3.98
N ASN A 159 -25.37 -24.74 -5.08
CA ASN A 159 -25.84 -25.20 -6.38
C ASN A 159 -25.02 -26.39 -6.90
N LEU A 160 -23.69 -26.30 -6.83
CA LEU A 160 -22.78 -27.36 -7.25
C LEU A 160 -22.98 -28.64 -6.43
N ILE A 161 -23.05 -28.55 -5.10
CA ILE A 161 -23.16 -29.72 -4.23
C ILE A 161 -24.53 -30.39 -4.39
N ILE A 162 -25.63 -29.63 -4.53
CA ILE A 162 -26.95 -30.20 -4.84
C ILE A 162 -26.88 -31.01 -6.15
N PHE A 163 -26.22 -30.47 -7.17
CA PHE A 163 -25.99 -31.19 -8.42
C PHE A 163 -25.20 -32.48 -8.23
N LEU A 164 -24.07 -32.43 -7.53
CA LEU A 164 -23.26 -33.62 -7.28
C LEU A 164 -24.05 -34.70 -6.51
N ILE A 165 -24.78 -34.32 -5.45
CA ILE A 165 -25.56 -35.28 -4.65
C ILE A 165 -26.63 -35.97 -5.52
N LEU A 166 -27.38 -35.20 -6.31
CA LEU A 166 -28.47 -35.76 -7.12
C LEU A 166 -27.96 -36.56 -8.32
N PHE A 167 -26.78 -36.24 -8.86
CA PHE A 167 -26.23 -36.92 -10.04
C PHE A 167 -25.33 -38.10 -9.74
N LEU A 168 -24.41 -37.94 -8.79
CA LEU A 168 -23.37 -38.92 -8.48
C LEU A 168 -23.62 -39.65 -7.16
N GLY A 169 -24.53 -39.15 -6.33
CA GLY A 169 -24.78 -39.69 -5.00
C GLY A 169 -23.80 -39.16 -3.95
N THR A 170 -23.99 -39.57 -2.70
CA THR A 170 -23.33 -38.99 -1.53
C THR A 170 -21.83 -39.26 -1.46
N GLN A 171 -21.40 -40.50 -1.74
CA GLN A 171 -19.99 -40.88 -1.60
C GLN A 171 -19.08 -40.16 -2.62
N PRO A 172 -19.40 -40.13 -3.94
CA PRO A 172 -18.58 -39.38 -4.88
C PRO A 172 -18.60 -37.87 -4.60
N THR A 173 -19.73 -37.33 -4.13
CA THR A 173 -19.81 -35.92 -3.74
C THR A 173 -18.85 -35.58 -2.60
N LEU A 174 -18.78 -36.42 -1.57
CA LEU A 174 -17.83 -36.22 -0.46
C LEU A 174 -16.38 -36.24 -0.93
N ILE A 175 -16.03 -37.15 -1.84
CA ILE A 175 -14.68 -37.21 -2.43
C ILE A 175 -14.38 -35.92 -3.20
N ILE A 176 -15.25 -35.53 -4.14
CA ILE A 176 -15.05 -34.32 -4.97
C ILE A 176 -14.97 -33.06 -4.12
N THR A 177 -15.84 -32.92 -3.13
CA THR A 177 -15.85 -31.76 -2.22
C THR A 177 -14.61 -31.72 -1.33
N SER A 178 -14.08 -32.86 -0.88
CA SER A 178 -12.80 -32.90 -0.15
C SER A 178 -11.61 -32.46 -1.01
N LEU A 179 -11.60 -32.86 -2.29
CA LEU A 179 -10.59 -32.40 -3.26
C LEU A 179 -10.72 -30.90 -3.55
N LEU A 180 -11.94 -30.36 -3.62
CA LEU A 180 -12.15 -28.92 -3.79
C LEU A 180 -11.60 -28.12 -2.60
N ILE A 181 -11.82 -28.57 -1.36
CA ILE A 181 -11.25 -27.92 -0.17
C ILE A 181 -9.71 -27.92 -0.26
N SER A 182 -9.09 -29.06 -0.57
CA SER A 182 -7.63 -29.16 -0.63
C SER A 182 -7.04 -28.34 -1.77
N MET A 183 -7.67 -28.35 -2.95
CA MET A 183 -7.29 -27.49 -4.07
C MET A 183 -7.42 -26.01 -3.72
N GLY A 184 -8.42 -25.60 -2.92
CA GLY A 184 -8.58 -24.21 -2.49
C GLY A 184 -7.34 -23.62 -1.79
N PHE A 185 -6.58 -24.44 -1.05
CA PHE A 185 -5.35 -24.01 -0.39
C PHE A 185 -4.11 -24.04 -1.30
N ILE A 186 -4.04 -25.02 -2.22
CA ILE A 186 -2.85 -25.27 -3.05
C ILE A 186 -2.88 -24.47 -4.36
N ALA A 187 -4.07 -24.10 -4.82
CA ALA A 187 -4.32 -23.50 -6.13
C ALA A 187 -3.49 -22.24 -6.40
N ILE A 188 -3.08 -21.50 -5.38
CA ILE A 188 -2.41 -20.19 -5.55
C ILE A 188 -0.89 -20.33 -5.71
N ILE A 189 -0.30 -21.45 -5.25
CA ILE A 189 1.14 -21.68 -5.26
C ILE A 189 1.73 -21.60 -6.68
N PRO A 190 1.16 -22.24 -7.71
CA PRO A 190 1.72 -22.17 -9.06
C PRO A 190 1.87 -20.74 -9.59
N ASN A 191 0.85 -19.90 -9.41
CA ASN A 191 0.89 -18.51 -9.90
C ASN A 191 1.95 -17.69 -9.14
N LYS A 192 2.08 -17.86 -7.82
CA LYS A 192 3.15 -17.19 -7.05
C LYS A 192 4.56 -17.60 -7.48
N LEU A 193 4.75 -18.85 -7.91
CA LEU A 193 6.02 -19.30 -8.47
C LEU A 193 6.32 -18.66 -9.84
N TYR A 194 5.29 -18.40 -10.66
CA TYR A 194 5.44 -17.68 -11.91
C TYR A 194 5.77 -16.21 -11.69
N ASP A 195 5.10 -15.56 -10.73
CA ASP A 195 5.34 -14.16 -10.40
C ASP A 195 6.78 -13.96 -9.93
N LYS A 196 7.23 -14.78 -8.97
CA LYS A 196 8.62 -14.75 -8.47
C LYS A 196 9.69 -14.96 -9.55
N LYS A 197 9.37 -15.75 -10.60
CA LYS A 197 10.28 -15.93 -11.75
C LYS A 197 10.34 -14.69 -12.64
N ASN A 198 9.23 -13.97 -12.77
CA ASN A 198 9.14 -12.77 -13.60
C ASN A 198 9.74 -11.54 -12.92
N ASP A 199 9.62 -11.45 -11.59
CA ASP A 199 10.04 -10.28 -10.80
C ASP A 199 11.50 -9.88 -11.02
N ASN A 200 12.37 -10.85 -11.30
CA ASN A 200 13.81 -10.65 -11.48
C ASN A 200 14.25 -10.52 -12.95
N LEU A 201 13.33 -10.45 -13.91
CA LEU A 201 13.69 -10.27 -15.31
C LEU A 201 14.09 -8.82 -15.59
N ASP A 202 15.26 -8.65 -16.18
CA ASP A 202 15.80 -7.38 -16.62
C ASP A 202 15.25 -7.02 -18.00
N LEU A 203 14.55 -5.89 -18.08
CA LEU A 203 14.02 -5.35 -19.32
C LEU A 203 14.78 -4.07 -19.68
N ASN A 204 15.09 -3.94 -20.97
CA ASN A 204 15.93 -2.86 -21.48
C ASN A 204 15.09 -1.74 -22.10
N ILE A 205 15.34 -0.49 -21.70
CA ILE A 205 14.67 0.70 -22.24
C ILE A 205 15.64 1.48 -23.12
N LYS A 206 15.23 1.78 -24.35
CA LYS A 206 16.06 2.48 -25.33
C LYS A 206 15.97 3.99 -25.12
N MET A 207 17.05 4.56 -24.57
CA MET A 207 17.23 6.00 -24.44
C MET A 207 17.80 6.61 -25.75
N PRO A 208 17.48 7.87 -26.06
CA PRO A 208 18.08 8.58 -27.19
C PRO A 208 19.55 8.88 -26.88
N ASN A 209 20.46 8.43 -27.74
CA ASN A 209 21.89 8.73 -27.69
C ASN A 209 22.63 8.32 -26.39
N SER A 210 22.08 7.38 -25.62
CA SER A 210 22.75 6.82 -24.43
C SER A 210 22.60 5.30 -24.36
N LEU A 211 23.34 4.66 -23.44
CA LEU A 211 23.18 3.25 -23.17
C LEU A 211 21.74 2.95 -22.70
N PRO A 212 21.19 1.76 -23.02
CA PRO A 212 19.89 1.35 -22.53
C PRO A 212 19.85 1.33 -21.00
N ILE A 213 18.73 1.75 -20.43
CA ILE A 213 18.49 1.61 -18.99
C ILE A 213 17.94 0.21 -18.75
N ILE A 214 18.62 -0.52 -17.87
CA ILE A 214 18.20 -1.85 -17.43
C ILE A 214 17.32 -1.67 -16.20
N MET A 215 16.09 -2.20 -16.25
CA MET A 215 15.17 -2.17 -15.13
C MET A 215 14.58 -3.56 -14.87
N LYS A 216 14.54 -3.94 -13.60
CA LYS A 216 13.87 -5.18 -13.17
C LYS A 216 12.36 -5.04 -13.27
N THR A 217 11.73 -6.13 -13.67
CA THR A 217 10.28 -6.20 -13.85
C THR A 217 9.52 -5.86 -12.57
N ASN A 218 9.96 -6.30 -11.39
CA ASN A 218 9.34 -5.93 -10.11
C ASN A 218 9.35 -4.42 -9.87
N THR A 219 10.47 -3.76 -10.15
CA THR A 219 10.63 -2.32 -9.95
C THR A 219 9.70 -1.55 -10.89
N MET A 220 9.48 -2.06 -12.10
CA MET A 220 8.48 -1.50 -13.00
C MET A 220 7.06 -1.66 -12.43
N TYR A 221 6.71 -2.84 -11.88
CA TYR A 221 5.40 -3.06 -11.25
C TYR A 221 5.17 -2.12 -10.08
N ASP A 222 6.16 -1.99 -9.20
CA ASP A 222 6.11 -1.10 -8.04
C ASP A 222 5.90 0.35 -8.46
N THR A 223 6.56 0.77 -9.53
CA THR A 223 6.42 2.12 -10.09
C THR A 223 4.99 2.39 -10.57
N PHE A 224 4.42 1.48 -11.37
CA PHE A 224 3.04 1.65 -11.86
C PHE A 224 2.00 1.48 -10.75
N ASN A 225 2.23 0.61 -9.77
CA ASN A 225 1.37 0.45 -8.61
C ASN A 225 1.39 1.70 -7.73
N PHE A 226 2.56 2.30 -7.52
CA PHE A 226 2.68 3.57 -6.79
C PHE A 226 1.90 4.68 -7.48
N GLU A 227 2.05 4.83 -8.80
CA GLU A 227 1.27 5.81 -9.58
C GLU A 227 -0.24 5.57 -9.49
N LYS A 228 -0.68 4.30 -9.51
CA LYS A 228 -2.09 3.98 -9.29
C LYS A 228 -2.57 4.43 -7.90
N LEU A 229 -1.82 4.10 -6.84
CA LEU A 229 -2.16 4.46 -5.46
C LEU A 229 -2.25 5.98 -5.28
N LEU A 230 -1.35 6.74 -5.91
CA LEU A 230 -1.34 8.19 -5.88
C LEU A 230 -2.53 8.81 -6.61
N ASN A 231 -2.84 8.30 -7.81
CA ASN A 231 -3.97 8.77 -8.61
C ASN A 231 -5.32 8.48 -7.93
N GLU A 232 -5.43 7.35 -7.22
CA GLU A 232 -6.63 6.96 -6.47
C GLU A 232 -6.70 7.55 -5.04
N GLU A 233 -5.70 8.34 -4.62
CA GLU A 233 -5.58 8.88 -3.25
C GLU A 233 -5.53 7.81 -2.14
N ASN A 234 -5.04 6.63 -2.47
CA ASN A 234 -4.98 5.44 -1.64
C ASN A 234 -3.61 5.27 -0.96
N ILE A 235 -3.08 6.34 -0.36
CA ILE A 235 -1.79 6.35 0.35
C ILE A 235 -1.87 7.25 1.59
N LYS A 236 -1.01 7.02 2.58
CA LYS A 236 -0.83 7.95 3.71
C LYS A 236 -0.43 9.33 3.16
N TYR A 237 -0.89 10.42 3.79
CA TYR A 237 -0.62 11.81 3.34
C TYR A 237 -1.00 12.06 1.87
N LYS A 238 -2.25 11.72 1.54
CA LYS A 238 -2.74 11.67 0.16
C LYS A 238 -2.61 12.99 -0.60
N TYR A 239 -2.80 14.15 0.05
CA TYR A 239 -2.78 15.44 -0.63
C TYR A 239 -1.35 15.86 -0.96
N LEU A 240 -0.44 15.74 0.01
CA LEU A 240 0.98 16.02 -0.18
C LEU A 240 1.60 15.09 -1.23
N SER A 241 1.28 13.80 -1.13
CA SER A 241 1.79 12.77 -2.05
C SER A 241 1.35 13.03 -3.49
N LYS A 242 0.08 13.37 -3.69
CA LYS A 242 -0.47 13.72 -5.01
C LYS A 242 0.14 15.01 -5.54
N ALA A 243 0.34 16.02 -4.71
CA ALA A 243 0.92 17.30 -5.11
C ALA A 243 2.38 17.14 -5.59
N ILE A 244 3.21 16.45 -4.80
CA ILE A 244 4.61 16.17 -5.19
C ILE A 244 4.63 15.33 -6.46
N ASN A 245 3.83 14.26 -6.53
CA ASN A 245 3.82 13.41 -7.72
C ASN A 245 3.40 14.17 -8.97
N SER A 246 2.34 14.97 -8.89
CA SER A 246 1.84 15.75 -10.02
C SER A 246 2.88 16.77 -10.49
N PHE A 247 3.59 17.39 -9.55
CA PHE A 247 4.71 18.30 -9.88
C PHE A 247 5.86 17.55 -10.58
N LEU A 248 6.23 16.37 -10.12
CA LEU A 248 7.33 15.57 -10.69
C LEU A 248 6.95 14.84 -11.99
N THR A 249 5.66 14.66 -12.28
CA THR A 249 5.15 13.93 -13.45
C THR A 249 4.50 14.83 -14.51
N ASN A 250 4.49 16.14 -14.29
CA ASN A 250 4.06 17.11 -15.30
C ASN A 250 5.19 17.36 -16.30
N PHE A 251 5.15 16.62 -17.42
CA PHE A 251 6.22 16.55 -18.42
C PHE A 251 6.04 17.55 -19.59
N ASP A 252 5.19 18.56 -19.44
CA ASP A 252 4.92 19.52 -20.52
C ASP A 252 6.08 20.50 -20.77
N ASP A 253 7.12 20.48 -19.92
CA ASP A 253 8.29 21.34 -20.00
C ASP A 253 9.58 20.51 -20.20
N ASP A 254 10.27 20.70 -21.32
CA ASP A 254 11.49 19.98 -21.69
C ASP A 254 12.71 20.39 -20.84
N GLU A 255 12.69 21.56 -20.17
CA GLU A 255 13.76 22.00 -19.26
C GLU A 255 13.69 21.31 -17.90
N VAL A 256 12.48 21.20 -17.36
CA VAL A 256 12.09 20.38 -16.21
C VAL A 256 12.73 18.99 -16.34
N LEU A 257 12.54 18.35 -17.49
CA LEU A 257 13.02 16.99 -17.75
C LEU A 257 14.54 16.79 -17.57
N LYS A 258 15.37 17.72 -18.04
CA LYS A 258 16.83 17.61 -17.92
C LYS A 258 17.31 17.78 -16.48
N MET A 259 16.57 18.53 -15.67
CA MET A 259 16.89 18.79 -14.27
C MET A 259 16.51 17.62 -13.35
N TYR A 260 15.42 16.89 -13.62
CA TYR A 260 15.04 15.72 -12.80
C TYR A 260 15.90 14.47 -13.07
N LEU A 261 16.36 14.25 -14.30
CA LEU A 261 16.99 12.99 -14.69
C LEU A 261 18.48 12.86 -14.31
N ASN A 262 19.16 13.97 -14.02
CA ASN A 262 20.59 14.02 -13.66
C ASN A 262 20.83 13.94 -12.13
N MET A 263 20.24 12.94 -11.46
CA MET A 263 20.33 12.81 -9.99
C MET A 263 21.70 12.38 -9.45
N ASN A 264 22.61 11.93 -10.33
CA ASN A 264 23.90 11.35 -9.90
C ASN A 264 25.04 12.36 -9.84
N ASP A 265 24.82 13.61 -10.22
CA ASP A 265 25.85 14.65 -10.09
C ASP A 265 25.63 15.44 -8.81
N ALA A 266 26.26 14.98 -7.73
CA ALA A 266 26.24 15.67 -6.43
C ALA A 266 26.79 17.11 -6.50
N SER A 267 27.48 17.47 -7.59
CA SER A 267 27.99 18.82 -7.81
C SER A 267 26.96 19.78 -8.43
N ASN A 268 25.87 19.27 -9.01
CA ASN A 268 24.85 20.11 -9.65
C ASN A 268 23.70 20.43 -8.68
N LYS A 269 23.69 21.67 -8.15
CA LYS A 269 22.63 22.16 -7.27
C LYS A 269 21.36 22.65 -7.99
N GLU A 270 21.39 22.80 -9.32
CA GLU A 270 20.25 23.36 -10.07
C GLU A 270 18.94 22.58 -9.88
N PRO A 271 18.92 21.24 -9.89
CA PRO A 271 17.68 20.48 -9.68
C PRO A 271 17.04 20.74 -8.32
N TYR A 272 17.85 20.85 -7.27
CA TYR A 272 17.36 21.15 -5.92
C TYR A 272 16.78 22.55 -5.86
N LEU A 273 17.50 23.53 -6.43
CA LEU A 273 17.07 24.92 -6.46
C LEU A 273 15.76 25.10 -7.25
N TYR A 274 15.58 24.36 -8.34
CA TYR A 274 14.34 24.36 -9.11
C TYR A 274 13.15 23.89 -8.27
N ARG A 275 13.26 22.73 -7.60
CA ARG A 275 12.17 22.20 -6.77
C ARG A 275 11.89 23.08 -5.56
N TYR A 276 12.95 23.61 -4.96
CA TYR A 276 12.87 24.58 -3.87
C TYR A 276 12.05 25.82 -4.29
N ASN A 277 12.34 26.40 -5.45
CA ASN A 277 11.68 27.63 -5.92
C ASN A 277 10.30 27.43 -6.55
N ASN A 278 10.01 26.26 -7.14
CA ASN A 278 8.78 26.06 -7.90
C ASN A 278 7.75 25.20 -7.17
N PHE A 279 8.17 24.30 -6.28
CA PHE A 279 7.25 23.47 -5.49
C PHE A 279 7.16 23.92 -4.03
N TRP A 280 8.29 23.93 -3.32
CA TRP A 280 8.26 24.24 -1.88
C TRP A 280 7.88 25.70 -1.61
N ASP A 281 8.34 26.63 -2.44
CA ASP A 281 7.93 28.03 -2.35
C ASP A 281 6.45 28.24 -2.70
N SER A 282 5.92 27.55 -3.72
CA SER A 282 4.53 27.73 -4.18
C SER A 282 3.49 27.23 -3.18
N ILE A 283 3.84 26.24 -2.34
CA ILE A 283 3.01 25.81 -1.21
C ILE A 283 3.20 26.69 0.04
N GLY A 284 4.13 27.66 -0.01
CA GLY A 284 4.34 28.67 1.03
C GLY A 284 5.15 28.19 2.23
N VAL A 285 6.02 27.19 2.09
CA VAL A 285 6.91 26.74 3.18
C VAL A 285 8.29 27.41 3.17
N ILE A 286 8.58 28.20 2.14
CA ILE A 286 9.80 28.98 2.03
C ILE A 286 9.51 30.42 2.42
N ASN A 287 10.39 30.99 3.24
CA ASN A 287 10.41 32.42 3.52
C ASN A 287 11.43 33.11 2.60
N LYS A 288 10.91 33.95 1.70
CA LYS A 288 11.68 34.84 0.82
C LYS A 288 11.38 36.27 1.24
N GLY A 289 12.24 36.88 2.05
CA GLY A 289 12.01 38.22 2.56
C GLY A 289 13.30 39.00 2.74
N ASP A 290 13.19 40.33 2.71
CA ASP A 290 14.28 41.28 3.01
C ASP A 290 14.85 41.11 4.43
N ASP A 291 14.10 40.42 5.30
CA ASP A 291 14.50 39.91 6.63
C ASP A 291 15.31 38.60 6.57
N ALA A 292 16.06 38.36 5.49
CA ALA A 292 17.02 37.27 5.46
C ALA A 292 18.05 37.51 6.59
N HIS A 293 17.91 36.71 7.66
CA HIS A 293 18.61 36.88 8.91
C HIS A 293 20.12 36.79 8.64
N LYS A 294 20.85 37.84 9.05
CA LYS A 294 22.30 37.79 9.09
C LYS A 294 22.69 36.94 10.28
N TYR A 295 23.34 35.84 10.01
CA TYR A 295 23.82 34.94 11.04
C TYR A 295 25.25 35.27 11.41
N ASN A 296 25.52 35.29 12.71
CA ASN A 296 26.86 35.43 13.25
C ASN A 296 27.15 34.24 14.16
N LEU A 297 28.19 33.47 13.82
CA LEU A 297 28.64 32.30 14.58
C LEU A 297 30.06 32.55 15.08
N LYS A 298 30.28 32.34 16.39
CA LYS A 298 31.61 32.41 16.99
C LYS A 298 32.06 31.00 17.38
N GLY A 299 33.32 30.68 17.11
CA GLY A 299 33.85 29.37 17.45
C GLY A 299 35.37 29.31 17.48
N ILE A 300 35.89 28.18 17.97
CA ILE A 300 37.32 27.87 17.98
C ILE A 300 37.59 26.92 16.83
N LEU A 301 38.64 27.18 16.06
CA LEU A 301 38.97 26.40 14.87
C LEU A 301 39.48 24.99 15.23
N LYS A 302 38.79 23.95 14.79
CA LYS A 302 39.22 22.54 14.94
C LYS A 302 40.07 22.09 13.76
N ASN A 303 39.66 22.43 12.53
CA ASN A 303 40.37 22.14 11.28
C ASN A 303 40.21 23.28 10.27
N ASN A 304 41.18 23.43 9.36
CA ASN A 304 41.13 24.39 8.26
C ASN A 304 40.50 23.78 7.01
N ASN A 305 39.86 24.62 6.20
CA ASN A 305 39.56 24.28 4.83
C ASN A 305 40.80 24.52 3.93
N GLN A 306 41.39 23.46 3.39
CA GLN A 306 42.48 23.55 2.39
C GLN A 306 41.97 23.56 0.93
N SER A 307 40.72 23.19 0.69
CA SER A 307 40.15 22.98 -0.65
C SER A 307 39.44 24.22 -1.22
N SER A 308 39.06 25.21 -0.40
CA SER A 308 38.40 26.45 -0.85
C SER A 308 39.35 27.55 -1.33
N GLY A 309 40.28 27.26 -2.25
CA GLY A 309 41.12 28.28 -2.91
C GLY A 309 42.06 29.09 -1.98
N THR A 310 42.05 28.84 -0.68
CA THR A 310 42.85 29.45 0.38
C THR A 310 44.22 28.79 0.53
N LYS A 311 44.86 28.45 -0.60
CA LYS A 311 46.17 27.77 -0.67
C LYS A 311 47.35 28.49 0.03
N GLY A 312 47.13 29.63 0.69
CA GLY A 312 48.17 30.48 1.27
C GLY A 312 48.11 30.77 2.77
N LYS A 313 47.01 30.49 3.49
CA LYS A 313 46.85 30.94 4.89
C LYS A 313 46.50 29.79 5.83
N LYS A 314 47.51 29.22 6.47
CA LYS A 314 47.31 28.25 7.57
C LYS A 314 47.00 29.01 8.86
N TRP A 315 45.76 28.92 9.32
CA TRP A 315 45.38 29.31 10.68
C TRP A 315 45.69 28.13 11.63
N SER A 316 46.30 28.37 12.79
CA SER A 316 46.43 27.35 13.82
C SER A 316 45.08 26.79 14.23
N SER A 317 45.00 25.47 14.18
CA SER A 317 43.85 24.66 14.55
C SER A 317 44.06 24.03 15.94
N TYR A 318 42.99 23.61 16.60
CA TYR A 318 43.04 22.93 17.91
C TYR A 318 43.98 21.71 17.96
N ASN A 319 44.15 21.03 16.82
CA ASN A 319 44.99 19.86 16.70
C ASN A 319 46.47 20.18 16.37
N ASP A 320 46.86 21.46 16.34
CA ASP A 320 48.25 21.88 16.12
C ASP A 320 48.97 22.01 17.47
N TYR A 321 49.76 20.99 17.82
CA TYR A 321 50.45 20.84 19.12
C TYR A 321 51.35 22.02 19.56
N ASN A 322 51.68 22.95 18.65
CA ASN A 322 52.67 24.02 18.86
C ASN A 322 52.09 25.44 18.85
N GLU A 323 50.80 25.64 18.58
CA GLU A 323 50.19 26.98 18.46
C GLU A 323 48.84 27.05 19.20
N LYS A 324 48.49 28.22 19.74
CA LYS A 324 47.15 28.43 20.32
C LYS A 324 46.10 28.34 19.19
N PRO A 325 44.94 27.70 19.41
CA PRO A 325 43.91 27.60 18.39
C PRO A 325 43.28 28.98 18.14
N ASN A 326 43.08 29.32 16.86
CA ASN A 326 42.47 30.61 16.53
C ASN A 326 40.97 30.63 16.83
N HIS A 327 40.50 31.76 17.34
CA HIS A 327 39.08 32.10 17.39
C HIS A 327 38.63 32.72 16.06
N VAL A 328 37.44 32.31 15.62
CA VAL A 328 36.83 32.79 14.38
C VAL A 328 35.42 33.31 14.61
N GLU A 329 35.09 34.38 13.89
CA GLU A 329 33.74 34.94 13.78
C GLU A 329 33.27 34.82 12.34
N ILE A 330 32.20 34.08 12.13
CA ILE A 330 31.62 33.78 10.81
C ILE A 330 30.37 34.62 10.67
N SER A 331 30.27 35.40 9.58
CA SER A 331 29.08 36.17 9.23
C SER A 331 28.58 35.75 7.86
N PHE A 332 27.32 35.34 7.78
CA PHE A 332 26.70 34.90 6.52
C PHE A 332 25.22 35.25 6.46
N LYS A 333 24.66 35.25 5.24
CA LYS A 333 23.24 35.53 5.00
C LYS A 333 22.69 34.48 4.03
N LEU A 334 21.57 33.86 4.42
CA LEU A 334 20.84 32.94 3.54
C LEU A 334 19.92 33.74 2.62
N ASP A 335 19.79 33.32 1.37
CA ASP A 335 18.86 33.93 0.40
C ASP A 335 17.39 33.66 0.80
N SER A 336 17.14 32.46 1.32
CA SER A 336 15.83 32.03 1.82
C SER A 336 16.00 30.84 2.78
N TYR A 337 14.94 30.50 3.50
CA TYR A 337 14.93 29.36 4.43
C TYR A 337 13.52 28.79 4.62
N PHE A 338 13.46 27.57 5.15
CA PHE A 338 12.20 26.91 5.52
C PHE A 338 11.58 27.53 6.78
N ILE A 339 10.28 27.84 6.74
CA ILE A 339 9.52 28.35 7.90
C ILE A 339 9.46 27.32 9.04
N GLY A 340 9.17 27.77 10.26
CA GLY A 340 9.02 26.91 11.44
C GLY A 340 7.82 25.96 11.36
N LEU A 341 7.85 24.85 12.13
CA LEU A 341 6.68 23.97 12.27
C LEU A 341 5.48 24.65 12.94
N SER A 342 5.73 25.60 13.85
CA SER A 342 4.70 26.48 14.42
C SER A 342 4.02 27.30 13.33
N ASP A 343 4.82 27.85 12.42
CA ASP A 343 4.33 28.74 11.36
C ASP A 343 3.49 27.97 10.34
N ILE A 344 3.83 26.71 10.06
CA ILE A 344 2.96 25.82 9.26
C ILE A 344 1.60 25.65 9.95
N LYS A 345 1.60 25.38 11.26
CA LYS A 345 0.36 25.20 12.03
C LYS A 345 -0.49 26.48 12.01
N ASP A 346 0.13 27.63 12.16
CA ASP A 346 -0.55 28.92 12.11
C ASP A 346 -1.10 29.22 10.70
N LYS A 347 -0.34 28.90 9.65
CA LYS A 347 -0.78 28.98 8.25
C LYS A 347 -1.96 28.07 7.92
N VAL A 348 -2.01 26.86 8.50
CA VAL A 348 -3.14 25.94 8.35
C VAL A 348 -4.40 26.49 9.04
N ASN A 349 -4.24 27.16 10.19
CA ASN A 349 -5.35 27.71 10.97
C ASN A 349 -5.85 29.06 10.46
N THR A 350 -5.02 29.81 9.74
CA THR A 350 -5.35 31.12 9.17
C THR A 350 -6.03 30.97 7.80
N GLY A 351 -6.96 31.85 7.48
CA GLY A 351 -7.81 31.78 6.28
C GLY A 351 -7.13 32.21 4.98
N ASP A 352 -5.85 32.55 5.00
CA ASP A 352 -5.16 33.30 3.93
C ASP A 352 -4.61 32.41 2.80
N ILE A 353 -4.83 31.09 2.87
CA ILE A 353 -4.30 30.09 1.95
C ILE A 353 -5.45 29.33 1.27
N SER A 354 -5.25 28.90 0.02
CA SER A 354 -6.22 28.03 -0.69
C SER A 354 -6.47 26.74 0.08
N GLU A 355 -7.68 26.21 -0.01
CA GLU A 355 -8.08 25.00 0.74
C GLU A 355 -7.21 23.78 0.36
N ASP A 356 -6.81 23.67 -0.90
CA ASP A 356 -5.90 22.61 -1.37
C ASP A 356 -4.51 22.73 -0.72
N ASN A 357 -3.95 23.94 -0.63
CA ASN A 357 -2.67 24.15 0.03
C ASN A 357 -2.75 23.91 1.53
N LYS A 358 -3.87 24.20 2.19
CA LYS A 358 -4.07 23.85 3.61
C LYS A 358 -4.00 22.35 3.85
N LEU A 359 -4.63 21.56 2.98
CA LEU A 359 -4.61 20.09 3.06
C LEU A 359 -3.19 19.55 2.85
N ILE A 360 -2.44 20.10 1.89
CA ILE A 360 -1.03 19.75 1.65
C ILE A 360 -0.16 20.10 2.86
N LEU A 361 -0.31 21.30 3.42
CA LEU A 361 0.46 21.77 4.58
C LEU A 361 0.15 20.96 5.84
N ASN A 362 -1.11 20.58 6.04
CA ASN A 362 -1.50 19.71 7.15
C ASN A 362 -0.87 18.31 7.00
N ASP A 363 -0.87 17.73 5.79
CA ASP A 363 -0.19 16.46 5.53
C ASP A 363 1.33 16.57 5.78
N LEU A 364 1.97 17.67 5.36
CA LEU A 364 3.40 17.92 5.57
C LEU A 364 3.75 18.09 7.06
N TYR A 365 2.91 18.80 7.81
CA TYR A 365 3.05 18.95 9.26
C TYR A 365 3.00 17.59 9.97
N ASN A 366 1.97 16.79 9.66
CA ASN A 366 1.80 15.47 10.27
C ASN A 366 2.94 14.52 9.89
N PHE A 367 3.37 14.52 8.61
CA PHE A 367 4.52 13.76 8.16
C PHE A 367 5.80 14.14 8.90
N THR A 368 6.07 15.43 9.05
CA THR A 368 7.28 15.91 9.73
C THR A 368 7.29 15.47 11.20
N ASN A 369 6.15 15.58 11.90
CA ASN A 369 6.04 15.12 13.29
C ASN A 369 6.22 13.60 13.42
N ASP A 370 5.61 12.82 12.53
CA ASP A 370 5.77 11.37 12.50
C ASP A 370 7.25 10.98 12.30
N LEU A 371 7.93 11.65 11.37
CA LEU A 371 9.31 11.37 11.04
C LEU A 371 10.26 11.70 12.21
N ILE A 372 10.07 12.84 12.90
CA ILE A 372 10.82 13.17 14.12
C ILE A 372 10.56 12.14 15.23
N SER A 373 9.33 11.64 15.35
CA SER A 373 8.98 10.66 16.38
C SER A 373 9.62 9.28 16.13
N GLN A 374 9.87 8.93 14.87
CA GLN A 374 10.38 7.62 14.45
C GLN A 374 11.90 7.59 14.31
N ILE A 375 12.54 8.73 14.02
CA ILE A 375 14.00 8.86 13.88
C ILE A 375 14.57 9.63 15.08
N PRO A 376 15.17 8.94 16.08
CA PRO A 376 15.64 9.57 17.32
C PRO A 376 16.62 10.72 17.12
N ASN A 377 17.39 10.73 16.03
CA ASN A 377 18.23 11.86 15.63
C ASN A 377 18.33 11.97 14.10
N ILE A 378 17.31 12.57 13.49
CA ILE A 378 17.24 12.82 12.05
C ILE A 378 18.46 13.59 11.52
N TYR A 379 19.03 14.52 12.30
CA TYR A 379 20.15 15.35 11.89
C TYR A 379 21.43 14.55 11.71
N LYS A 380 21.63 13.53 12.55
CA LYS A 380 22.77 12.63 12.46
C LYS A 380 22.59 11.64 11.31
N GLU A 381 21.43 11.00 11.23
CA GLU A 381 21.17 9.94 10.26
C GLU A 381 21.07 10.47 8.82
N LYS A 382 20.49 11.65 8.64
CA LYS A 382 20.26 12.26 7.31
C LYS A 382 21.14 13.49 7.06
N ASN A 383 22.30 13.58 7.72
CA ASN A 383 23.21 14.73 7.64
C ASN A 383 23.59 15.15 6.21
N SER A 384 23.60 14.21 5.26
CA SER A 384 23.91 14.47 3.85
C SER A 384 22.91 15.43 3.19
N TYR A 385 21.67 15.47 3.65
CA TYR A 385 20.60 16.30 3.08
C TYR A 385 20.66 17.76 3.49
N PHE A 386 21.46 18.12 4.50
CA PHE A 386 21.53 19.49 5.00
C PHE A 386 21.96 20.46 3.89
N GLY A 387 22.95 20.09 3.08
CA GLY A 387 23.52 20.96 2.05
C GLY A 387 22.64 21.19 0.82
N ASP A 388 21.59 20.40 0.64
CA ASP A 388 20.78 20.38 -0.57
C ASP A 388 19.89 21.64 -0.70
N PHE A 389 19.49 22.23 0.43
CA PHE A 389 18.61 23.41 0.50
C PHE A 389 19.23 24.60 1.23
N ILE A 390 20.56 24.70 1.21
CA ILE A 390 21.28 25.84 1.76
C ILE A 390 21.80 26.69 0.59
N TYR A 391 21.28 27.91 0.50
CA TYR A 391 21.62 28.88 -0.52
C TYR A 391 22.01 30.21 0.12
N PHE A 392 23.23 30.67 -0.13
CA PHE A 392 23.72 31.97 0.35
C PHE A 392 23.23 33.11 -0.55
N ASP A 393 22.97 34.26 0.07
CA ASP A 393 22.66 35.49 -0.67
C ASP A 393 23.90 35.92 -1.46
N LYS A 394 23.77 35.93 -2.80
CA LYS A 394 24.86 36.28 -3.72
C LYS A 394 25.30 37.74 -3.60
N ASN A 395 24.44 38.61 -3.06
CA ASN A 395 24.72 40.03 -2.87
C ASN A 395 25.32 40.33 -1.49
N TYR A 396 25.40 39.34 -0.59
CA TYR A 396 26.01 39.48 0.73
C TYR A 396 27.43 38.91 0.76
N LYS A 397 28.34 39.63 1.42
CA LYS A 397 29.72 39.17 1.59
C LYS A 397 29.81 38.20 2.77
N ASN A 398 29.72 36.90 2.50
CA ASN A 398 29.88 35.84 3.49
C ASN A 398 31.36 35.69 3.89
N THR A 399 31.69 35.87 5.17
CA THR A 399 33.10 35.91 5.62
C THR A 399 33.36 35.14 6.90
N ILE A 400 34.55 34.54 6.97
CA ILE A 400 35.16 34.06 8.22
C ILE A 400 36.25 35.05 8.63
N PHE A 401 36.17 35.60 9.83
CA PHE A 401 37.15 36.52 10.38
C PHE A 401 37.94 35.87 11.50
N ASN A 402 39.26 35.83 11.38
CA ASN A 402 40.16 35.39 12.45
C ASN A 402 40.47 36.60 13.35
N THR A 403 39.99 36.53 14.60
CA THR A 403 40.11 37.64 15.57
C THR A 403 41.53 37.88 16.05
N GLU A 404 42.43 36.90 15.91
CA GLU A 404 43.81 36.96 16.39
C GLU A 404 44.76 37.48 15.30
N LYS A 405 44.52 37.10 14.05
CA LYS A 405 45.36 37.50 12.89
C LYS A 405 44.81 38.70 12.13
N ASN A 406 43.59 39.18 12.44
CA ASN A 406 42.91 40.26 11.71
C ASN A 406 42.75 39.96 10.21
N GLU A 407 42.45 38.71 9.88
CA GLU A 407 42.32 38.25 8.49
C GLU A 407 40.89 37.76 8.20
N SER A 408 40.35 38.15 7.05
CA SER A 408 39.06 37.65 6.55
C SER A 408 39.24 36.70 5.37
N LEU A 409 38.55 35.57 5.40
CA LEU A 409 38.42 34.63 4.28
C LEU A 409 36.97 34.58 3.80
N ASN A 410 36.76 34.13 2.56
CA ASN A 410 35.41 33.89 2.03
C ASN A 410 34.81 32.66 2.71
N PHE A 411 33.55 32.75 3.14
CA PHE A 411 32.81 31.62 3.72
C PHE A 411 31.92 30.99 2.67
N THR A 412 32.07 29.69 2.42
CA THR A 412 31.25 28.97 1.43
C THR A 412 30.15 28.14 2.07
N GLU A 413 29.18 27.71 1.27
CA GLU A 413 28.13 26.78 1.72
C GLU A 413 28.72 25.45 2.20
N ASP A 414 29.77 24.96 1.52
CA ASP A 414 30.50 23.74 1.92
C ASP A 414 31.14 23.87 3.30
N ASP A 415 31.63 25.07 3.65
CA ASP A 415 32.14 25.35 4.99
C ASP A 415 31.02 25.21 6.05
N LEU A 416 29.83 25.76 5.79
CA LEU A 416 28.69 25.63 6.70
C LEU A 416 28.24 24.17 6.84
N ILE A 417 28.22 23.42 5.75
CA ILE A 417 27.88 21.99 5.74
C ILE A 417 28.87 21.20 6.59
N ASN A 418 30.17 21.49 6.49
CA ASN A 418 31.19 20.83 7.27
C ASN A 418 31.11 21.21 8.77
N ILE A 419 30.85 22.48 9.10
CA ILE A 419 30.58 22.86 10.49
C ILE A 419 29.36 22.10 11.03
N PHE A 420 28.28 22.00 10.27
CA PHE A 420 27.09 21.22 10.66
C PHE A 420 27.43 19.74 10.90
N LYS A 421 28.12 19.09 9.96
CA LYS A 421 28.51 17.67 10.07
C LYS A 421 29.39 17.41 11.30
N SER A 422 30.30 18.33 11.62
CA SER A 422 31.19 18.20 12.77
C SER A 422 30.50 18.49 14.10
N ALA A 423 29.72 19.57 14.20
CA ALA A 423 29.11 20.01 15.46
C ALA A 423 27.79 19.27 15.78
N VAL A 424 26.91 19.07 14.79
CA VAL A 424 25.57 18.51 15.01
C VAL A 424 25.55 17.00 14.74
N ALA A 425 26.06 16.57 13.57
CA ALA A 425 26.08 15.14 13.22
C ALA A 425 27.21 14.36 13.92
N LYS A 426 28.15 15.07 14.57
CA LYS A 426 29.32 14.50 15.28
C LYS A 426 30.18 13.61 14.38
N ILE A 427 30.30 13.97 13.11
CA ILE A 427 31.19 13.33 12.13
C ILE A 427 32.56 13.97 12.25
N ASP A 428 33.61 13.17 12.42
CA ASP A 428 34.96 13.72 12.47
C ASP A 428 35.40 14.07 11.05
N ILE A 429 35.62 15.36 10.82
CA ILE A 429 36.07 15.89 9.53
C ILE A 429 37.58 15.93 9.60
N THR A 430 38.28 15.40 8.60
CA THR A 430 39.74 15.47 8.56
C THR A 430 40.23 16.83 8.05
N LYS A 431 41.52 17.18 8.29
CA LYS A 431 42.12 18.46 7.86
C LYS A 431 42.10 18.70 6.34
N ASP A 432 41.84 17.66 5.55
CA ASP A 432 41.78 17.73 4.09
C ASP A 432 40.32 17.72 3.56
N GLU A 433 39.34 17.46 4.43
CA GLU A 433 37.92 17.37 4.07
C GLU A 433 37.17 18.71 4.19
N GLY A 434 37.55 19.59 5.12
CA GLY A 434 36.95 20.92 5.22
C GLY A 434 37.07 21.62 6.56
N LEU A 435 36.40 22.78 6.66
CA LEU A 435 36.35 23.60 7.87
C LEU A 435 35.57 22.90 8.99
N ALA A 436 36.16 22.83 10.19
CA ALA A 436 35.47 22.33 11.39
C ALA A 436 35.77 23.22 12.59
N LEU A 437 34.80 23.35 13.49
CA LEU A 437 34.92 24.11 14.74
C LEU A 437 34.81 23.18 15.95
N CYS A 438 35.46 23.54 17.06
CA CYS A 438 35.30 22.86 18.32
C CYS A 438 33.90 23.16 18.89
N ASP A 439 33.07 22.13 19.06
CA ASP A 439 31.75 22.30 19.66
C ASP A 439 31.81 22.16 21.18
N SER A 440 31.53 23.26 21.89
CA SER A 440 31.34 23.32 23.34
C SER A 440 29.85 23.33 23.73
N GLY A 441 28.94 23.08 22.78
CA GLY A 441 27.48 23.20 22.91
C GLY A 441 26.94 24.49 22.29
N SER A 442 27.77 25.53 22.16
CA SER A 442 27.37 26.81 21.55
C SER A 442 27.08 26.71 20.05
N ILE A 443 27.83 25.87 19.33
CA ILE A 443 27.70 25.71 17.88
C ILE A 443 26.50 24.83 17.57
N SER A 444 26.34 23.72 18.29
CA SER A 444 25.15 22.88 18.15
C SER A 444 23.86 23.62 18.54
N ASN A 445 23.87 24.48 19.57
CA ASN A 445 22.72 25.33 19.91
C ASN A 445 22.42 26.36 18.83
N PHE A 446 23.44 27.02 18.27
CA PHE A 446 23.24 27.95 17.15
C PHE A 446 22.47 27.29 16.01
N PHE A 447 22.86 26.08 15.64
CA PHE A 447 22.18 25.33 14.60
C PHE A 447 20.73 25.00 14.98
N ASN A 448 20.48 24.50 16.20
CA ASN A 448 19.14 24.13 16.66
C ASN A 448 18.16 25.30 16.76
N GLU A 449 18.66 26.51 17.08
CA GLU A 449 17.84 27.71 17.25
C GLU A 449 17.59 28.45 15.94
N ASN A 450 18.54 28.41 15.00
CA ASN A 450 18.50 29.26 13.80
C ASN A 450 18.09 28.49 12.53
N PHE A 451 18.17 27.16 12.52
CA PHE A 451 17.76 26.35 11.38
C PHE A 451 16.56 25.48 11.75
N ASN A 452 15.46 25.59 11.01
CA ASN A 452 14.35 24.66 11.16
C ASN A 452 14.67 23.33 10.45
N PHE A 453 15.58 22.58 11.06
CA PHE A 453 16.02 21.29 10.54
C PHE A 453 14.90 20.29 10.27
N PRO A 454 13.88 20.13 11.14
CA PRO A 454 12.85 19.13 10.90
C PRO A 454 12.17 19.24 9.55
N LEU A 455 11.82 20.46 9.13
CA LEU A 455 11.13 20.67 7.85
C LEU A 455 12.08 20.45 6.67
N LEU A 456 13.28 21.01 6.71
CA LEU A 456 14.29 20.86 5.66
C LEU A 456 14.63 19.39 5.39
N PHE A 457 14.87 18.61 6.45
CA PHE A 457 15.16 17.18 6.31
C PHE A 457 13.94 16.40 5.85
N SER A 458 12.75 16.71 6.36
CA SER A 458 11.52 16.01 5.98
C SER A 458 11.20 16.21 4.51
N THR A 459 11.29 17.44 3.98
CA THR A 459 11.06 17.71 2.55
C THR A 459 12.05 16.96 1.67
N ARG A 460 13.34 16.94 2.04
CA ARG A 460 14.35 16.22 1.25
C ARG A 460 14.17 14.70 1.28
N VAL A 461 13.81 14.14 2.43
CA VAL A 461 13.44 12.73 2.58
C VAL A 461 12.26 12.41 1.65
N LEU A 462 11.22 13.24 1.67
CA LEU A 462 10.06 13.10 0.79
C LEU A 462 10.46 13.10 -0.70
N GLU A 463 11.25 14.09 -1.12
CA GLU A 463 11.73 14.15 -2.50
C GLU A 463 12.46 12.87 -2.89
N GLN A 464 13.37 12.37 -2.05
CA GLN A 464 14.17 11.19 -2.38
C GLN A 464 13.30 9.97 -2.68
N TYR A 465 12.24 9.80 -1.90
CA TYR A 465 11.34 8.70 -2.11
C TYR A 465 10.56 8.82 -3.42
N PHE A 466 9.93 9.98 -3.69
CA PHE A 466 9.13 10.16 -4.90
C PHE A 466 9.98 10.14 -6.17
N LEU A 467 11.13 10.82 -6.15
CA LEU A 467 12.03 10.96 -7.29
C LEU A 467 12.44 9.62 -7.90
N ASN A 468 12.67 8.60 -7.07
CA ASN A 468 13.04 7.26 -7.54
C ASN A 468 11.93 6.63 -8.41
N TYR A 469 10.68 6.70 -7.95
CA TYR A 469 9.55 6.10 -8.67
C TYR A 469 9.12 6.95 -9.87
N THR A 470 9.02 8.27 -9.72
CA THR A 470 8.58 9.17 -10.80
C THR A 470 9.56 9.18 -11.98
N THR A 471 10.86 9.13 -11.70
CA THR A 471 11.91 9.03 -12.73
C THR A 471 11.80 7.73 -13.52
N LYS A 472 11.59 6.61 -12.82
CA LYS A 472 11.38 5.31 -13.50
C LYS A 472 10.09 5.31 -14.31
N TYR A 473 9.02 5.89 -13.77
CA TYR A 473 7.74 6.01 -14.48
C TYR A 473 7.88 6.83 -15.76
N TYR A 474 8.61 7.94 -15.69
CA TYR A 474 8.95 8.76 -16.84
C TYR A 474 9.67 7.93 -17.92
N TYR A 475 10.72 7.21 -17.54
CA TYR A 475 11.48 6.41 -18.49
C TYR A 475 10.64 5.32 -19.16
N LEU A 476 9.78 4.65 -18.40
CA LEU A 476 8.91 3.57 -18.86
C LEU A 476 7.83 4.03 -19.83
N THR A 477 7.30 5.23 -19.64
CA THR A 477 6.17 5.74 -20.42
C THR A 477 6.59 6.55 -21.63
N ASN A 478 7.80 7.13 -21.62
CA ASN A 478 8.26 8.02 -22.71
C ASN A 478 9.27 7.39 -23.66
N TYR A 479 9.95 6.32 -23.26
CA TYR A 479 10.93 5.63 -24.11
C TYR A 479 10.50 4.21 -24.48
N PRO A 480 10.88 3.72 -25.67
CA PRO A 480 10.49 2.39 -26.11
C PRO A 480 11.29 1.28 -25.41
N ILE A 481 10.61 0.19 -25.07
CA ILE A 481 11.23 -1.05 -24.61
C ILE A 481 11.92 -1.76 -25.78
N ILE A 482 13.11 -2.30 -25.53
CA ILE A 482 13.84 -3.16 -26.46
C ILE A 482 13.22 -4.56 -26.42
N GLN A 483 12.81 -5.08 -27.59
CA GLN A 483 12.23 -6.41 -27.73
C GLN A 483 13.32 -7.48 -27.82
N ASP A 484 14.02 -7.72 -26.71
CA ASP A 484 15.05 -8.76 -26.59
C ASP A 484 14.49 -10.10 -26.10
N ASP A 485 15.38 -11.07 -25.86
CA ASP A 485 15.02 -12.40 -25.34
C ASP A 485 14.35 -12.33 -23.97
N ASN A 486 14.77 -11.39 -23.11
CA ASN A 486 14.17 -11.19 -21.79
C ASN A 486 12.74 -10.67 -21.91
N PHE A 487 12.49 -9.70 -22.78
CA PHE A 487 11.15 -9.20 -23.06
C PHE A 487 10.25 -10.27 -23.69
N THR A 488 10.79 -11.08 -24.59
CA THR A 488 10.07 -12.22 -25.19
C THR A 488 9.71 -13.27 -24.14
N MET A 489 10.65 -13.58 -23.24
CA MET A 489 10.42 -14.50 -22.12
C MET A 489 9.37 -13.93 -21.15
N TYR A 490 9.40 -12.63 -20.86
CA TYR A 490 8.39 -11.95 -20.06
C TYR A 490 6.99 -12.11 -20.66
N ILE A 491 6.80 -11.83 -21.96
CA ILE A 491 5.51 -12.02 -22.64
C ILE A 491 5.05 -13.48 -22.55
N LYS A 492 5.96 -14.43 -22.79
CA LYS A 492 5.64 -15.87 -22.74
C LYS A 492 5.17 -16.28 -21.35
N ASN A 493 5.90 -15.87 -20.31
CA ASN A 493 5.55 -16.18 -18.92
C ASN A 493 4.22 -15.56 -18.53
N LYS A 494 3.92 -14.32 -18.98
CA LYS A 494 2.63 -13.68 -18.76
C LYS A 494 1.48 -14.40 -19.45
N LYS A 495 1.65 -14.85 -20.69
CA LYS A 495 0.64 -15.68 -21.38
C LYS A 495 0.36 -16.97 -20.61
N ILE A 496 1.41 -17.66 -20.13
CA ILE A 496 1.25 -18.87 -19.31
C ILE A 496 0.50 -18.55 -18.02
N ASN A 497 0.89 -17.48 -17.30
CA ASN A 497 0.22 -17.08 -16.05
C ASN A 497 -1.25 -16.70 -16.27
N ASN A 498 -1.57 -16.04 -17.39
CA ASN A 498 -2.95 -15.71 -17.74
C ASN A 498 -3.77 -16.97 -18.03
N ILE A 499 -3.19 -17.97 -18.70
CA ILE A 499 -3.86 -19.26 -18.94
C ILE A 499 -4.06 -20.03 -17.63
N THR A 500 -3.02 -20.12 -16.78
CA THR A 500 -3.13 -20.83 -15.49
C THR A 500 -4.12 -20.16 -14.55
N SER A 501 -4.17 -18.83 -14.51
CA SER A 501 -5.16 -18.07 -13.73
C SER A 501 -6.59 -18.24 -14.25
N ILE A 502 -6.80 -18.36 -15.56
CA ILE A 502 -8.12 -18.66 -16.16
C ILE A 502 -8.57 -20.09 -15.81
N ILE A 503 -7.69 -21.08 -15.96
CA ILE A 503 -8.03 -22.50 -15.73
C ILE A 503 -8.27 -22.76 -14.24
N ASN A 504 -7.66 -21.97 -13.36
CA ASN A 504 -7.79 -22.09 -11.93
C ASN A 504 -8.99 -21.26 -11.40
N PRO A 505 -10.14 -21.91 -11.11
CA PRO A 505 -11.32 -21.19 -10.63
C PRO A 505 -11.11 -20.56 -9.27
N PHE A 506 -10.21 -21.10 -8.44
CA PHE A 506 -9.90 -20.50 -7.14
C PHE A 506 -9.15 -19.18 -7.31
N PHE A 507 -8.12 -19.13 -8.17
CA PHE A 507 -7.38 -17.90 -8.40
C PHE A 507 -8.29 -16.78 -8.89
N SER A 508 -9.06 -17.04 -9.95
CA SER A 508 -9.96 -16.05 -10.55
C SER A 508 -11.07 -15.59 -9.61
N THR A 509 -11.68 -16.50 -8.85
CA THR A 509 -12.74 -16.17 -7.89
C THR A 509 -12.18 -15.34 -6.73
N TRP A 510 -11.09 -15.77 -6.10
CA TRP A 510 -10.49 -15.06 -4.96
C TRP A 510 -9.86 -13.72 -5.35
N SER A 511 -9.43 -13.56 -6.61
CA SER A 511 -8.93 -12.28 -7.12
C SER A 511 -9.98 -11.16 -7.08
N TYR A 512 -11.27 -11.50 -7.15
CA TYR A 512 -12.33 -10.52 -6.95
C TYR A 512 -12.33 -9.97 -5.52
N TYR A 513 -12.12 -10.83 -4.52
CA TYR A 513 -12.08 -10.41 -3.12
C TYR A 513 -10.86 -9.52 -2.85
N THR A 514 -9.66 -9.93 -3.28
CA THR A 514 -8.44 -9.16 -3.04
C THR A 514 -8.43 -7.82 -3.77
N LEU A 515 -8.91 -7.77 -5.03
CA LEU A 515 -9.00 -6.54 -5.80
C LEU A 515 -9.90 -5.48 -5.15
N ASN A 516 -11.04 -5.90 -4.58
CA ASN A 516 -12.05 -4.96 -4.10
C ASN A 516 -11.96 -4.67 -2.59
N SER A 517 -11.56 -5.66 -1.78
CA SER A 517 -11.49 -5.48 -0.32
C SER A 517 -10.45 -4.43 0.10
N GLY A 518 -9.38 -4.30 -0.70
CA GLY A 518 -8.29 -3.35 -0.49
C GLY A 518 -7.46 -3.63 0.76
N VAL A 519 -6.44 -2.80 0.95
CA VAL A 519 -5.53 -2.83 2.11
C VAL A 519 -5.77 -1.62 3.02
N TYR A 520 -5.08 -1.54 4.16
CA TYR A 520 -5.13 -0.37 5.02
C TYR A 520 -4.19 0.72 4.48
N PHE A 521 -4.76 1.71 3.79
CA PHE A 521 -4.01 2.71 3.04
C PHE A 521 -3.17 3.65 3.91
N ASN A 522 -3.53 3.85 5.17
CA ASN A 522 -2.74 4.70 6.08
C ASN A 522 -1.41 4.03 6.51
N ASP A 523 -1.23 2.72 6.27
CA ASP A 523 0.04 2.03 6.50
C ASP A 523 0.88 1.93 5.21
N LEU A 524 0.32 2.29 4.05
CA LEU A 524 1.07 2.41 2.82
C LEU A 524 1.89 3.70 2.90
N TRP A 525 3.13 3.55 3.34
CA TRP A 525 4.09 4.65 3.46
C TRP A 525 5.52 4.17 3.23
N PHE A 526 6.43 5.14 3.16
CA PHE A 526 7.85 4.91 2.98
C PHE A 526 8.44 4.13 4.17
N ASP A 527 9.39 3.26 3.88
CA ASP A 527 10.18 2.60 4.90
C ASP A 527 11.24 3.59 5.44
N ILE A 528 11.13 3.94 6.71
CA ILE A 528 12.05 4.86 7.40
C ILE A 528 13.50 4.36 7.35
N ASN A 529 13.69 3.03 7.32
CA ASN A 529 15.01 2.42 7.26
C ASN A 529 15.57 2.32 5.83
N SER A 530 14.79 2.71 4.83
CA SER A 530 15.20 2.72 3.44
C SER A 530 15.28 4.16 2.91
N ASP A 531 16.23 4.43 2.04
CA ASP A 531 16.34 5.75 1.41
C ASP A 531 15.36 5.96 0.23
N SER A 532 14.73 4.90 -0.29
CA SER A 532 13.91 5.02 -1.52
C SER A 532 12.83 3.96 -1.72
N ASN A 533 12.47 3.18 -0.69
CA ASN A 533 11.51 2.08 -0.80
C ASN A 533 10.16 2.36 -0.11
N ILE A 534 9.06 1.95 -0.76
CA ILE A 534 7.69 1.99 -0.24
C ILE A 534 7.22 0.56 0.05
N LYS A 535 6.62 0.37 1.22
CA LYS A 535 6.07 -0.91 1.65
C LYS A 535 4.68 -1.15 1.05
N MET A 536 4.62 -1.44 -0.25
CA MET A 536 3.33 -1.64 -0.96
C MET A 536 2.70 -3.03 -0.72
N TYR A 537 3.51 -4.07 -0.60
CA TYR A 537 3.01 -5.47 -0.58
C TYR A 537 3.10 -6.16 0.77
N GLU A 538 3.55 -5.49 1.83
CA GLU A 538 3.66 -6.12 3.14
C GLU A 538 2.30 -6.72 3.55
N GLN A 539 1.21 -5.99 3.32
CA GLN A 539 -0.14 -6.38 3.75
C GLN A 539 -0.74 -7.57 2.96
N GLU A 540 -0.06 -8.09 1.94
CA GLU A 540 -0.57 -9.16 1.09
C GLU A 540 -0.46 -10.55 1.75
N ASN A 541 -1.60 -11.23 1.91
CA ASN A 541 -1.63 -12.60 2.40
C ASN A 541 -1.02 -13.63 1.41
N PHE A 542 -0.13 -14.48 1.90
CA PHE A 542 0.53 -15.50 1.08
C PHE A 542 -0.44 -16.54 0.45
N PHE A 543 -1.61 -16.77 1.05
CA PHE A 543 -2.62 -17.72 0.57
C PHE A 543 -3.72 -17.08 -0.27
N LEU A 544 -3.62 -15.79 -0.62
CA LEU A 544 -4.55 -15.13 -1.53
C LEU A 544 -3.88 -14.76 -2.86
N PRO A 545 -4.66 -14.74 -3.95
CA PRO A 545 -4.18 -14.30 -5.25
C PRO A 545 -4.35 -12.78 -5.39
N TYR A 546 -3.33 -12.12 -5.93
CA TYR A 546 -3.37 -10.69 -6.28
C TYR A 546 -3.24 -10.56 -7.79
N ILE A 547 -3.99 -9.63 -8.36
CA ILE A 547 -4.02 -9.44 -9.81
C ILE A 547 -2.78 -8.67 -10.22
N LEU A 548 -2.05 -9.23 -11.17
CA LEU A 548 -1.02 -8.50 -11.88
C LEU A 548 -1.58 -8.00 -13.21
N PHE A 549 -1.35 -6.74 -13.50
CA PHE A 549 -1.67 -6.16 -14.80
C PHE A 549 -0.63 -6.56 -15.86
N ASN A 550 -0.96 -6.31 -17.12
CA ASN A 550 -0.08 -6.50 -18.26
C ASN A 550 0.35 -5.12 -18.78
N TYR A 551 1.64 -4.95 -19.10
CA TYR A 551 2.09 -3.75 -19.80
C TYR A 551 1.44 -3.67 -21.19
N GLU A 552 0.63 -2.64 -21.42
CA GLU A 552 0.09 -2.32 -22.74
C GLU A 552 1.12 -1.48 -23.49
N LEU A 553 1.47 -1.87 -24.71
CA LEU A 553 2.45 -1.15 -25.52
C LEU A 553 1.77 -0.28 -26.57
N ILE A 554 2.09 1.01 -26.58
CA ILE A 554 1.74 1.96 -27.64
C ILE A 554 3.04 2.39 -28.31
N VAL A 555 3.27 1.96 -29.56
CA VAL A 555 4.51 2.23 -30.30
C VAL A 555 5.75 1.82 -29.49
N ASN A 556 5.72 0.61 -28.92
CA ASN A 556 6.77 0.03 -28.05
C ASN A 556 7.02 0.76 -26.72
N LYS A 557 6.25 1.78 -26.36
CA LYS A 557 6.30 2.45 -25.04
C LYS A 557 5.20 1.89 -24.15
N ILE A 558 5.42 1.86 -22.83
CA ILE A 558 4.37 1.41 -21.90
C ILE A 558 3.31 2.49 -21.77
N ASN A 559 2.04 2.12 -21.95
CA ASN A 559 0.92 3.03 -21.71
C ASN A 559 0.91 3.47 -20.23
N LYS A 560 0.77 4.77 -19.98
CA LYS A 560 0.64 5.38 -18.64
C LYS A 560 -0.40 4.67 -17.76
N LEU A 561 -1.49 4.18 -18.35
CA LEU A 561 -2.59 3.51 -17.66
C LEU A 561 -2.49 1.98 -17.68
N SER A 562 -1.30 1.41 -17.94
CA SER A 562 -1.11 -0.05 -17.99
C SER A 562 -1.54 -0.78 -16.71
N TYR A 563 -1.55 -0.11 -15.55
CA TYR A 563 -2.04 -0.68 -14.29
C TYR A 563 -3.54 -1.06 -14.33
N ASN A 564 -4.30 -0.55 -15.30
CA ASN A 564 -5.70 -0.93 -15.54
C ASN A 564 -5.86 -2.10 -16.52
N ASN A 565 -4.77 -2.57 -17.13
CA ASN A 565 -4.81 -3.61 -18.15
C ASN A 565 -4.71 -5.01 -17.54
N TYR A 566 -5.82 -5.51 -17.01
CA TYR A 566 -5.97 -6.87 -16.52
C TYR A 566 -7.35 -7.42 -16.84
N VAL A 567 -7.50 -8.74 -16.77
CA VAL A 567 -8.83 -9.37 -16.95
C VAL A 567 -9.62 -9.17 -15.67
N ASN A 568 -10.70 -8.39 -15.74
CA ASN A 568 -11.52 -8.10 -14.57
C ASN A 568 -12.13 -9.40 -13.98
N PRO A 569 -11.85 -9.73 -12.70
CA PRO A 569 -12.36 -10.94 -12.04
C PRO A 569 -13.88 -11.06 -12.02
N VAL A 570 -14.59 -9.92 -12.13
CA VAL A 570 -16.06 -9.88 -12.17
C VAL A 570 -16.61 -10.80 -13.26
N TYR A 571 -15.96 -10.87 -14.43
CA TYR A 571 -16.40 -11.72 -15.52
C TYR A 571 -16.41 -13.21 -15.13
N PHE A 572 -15.41 -13.66 -14.37
CA PHE A 572 -15.35 -15.04 -13.90
C PHE A 572 -16.44 -15.34 -12.87
N ASN A 573 -16.66 -14.43 -11.92
CA ASN A 573 -17.73 -14.59 -10.92
C ASN A 573 -19.11 -14.64 -11.58
N VAL A 574 -19.37 -13.78 -12.56
CA VAL A 574 -20.63 -13.81 -13.33
C VAL A 574 -20.78 -15.13 -14.09
N SER A 575 -19.72 -15.60 -14.75
CA SER A 575 -19.74 -16.88 -15.47
C SER A 575 -19.99 -18.07 -14.53
N LEU A 576 -19.41 -18.06 -13.33
CA LEU A 576 -19.59 -19.08 -12.30
C LEU A 576 -21.03 -19.09 -11.78
N ILE A 577 -21.63 -17.92 -11.56
CA ILE A 577 -23.04 -17.80 -11.14
C ILE A 577 -23.97 -18.35 -12.22
N ILE A 578 -23.75 -17.99 -13.49
CA ILE A 578 -24.56 -18.50 -14.61
C ILE A 578 -24.43 -20.02 -14.70
N PHE A 579 -23.20 -20.54 -14.70
CA PHE A 579 -22.92 -21.96 -14.79
C PHE A 579 -23.55 -22.76 -13.64
N THR A 580 -23.36 -22.32 -12.40
CA THR A 580 -23.94 -23.01 -11.23
C THR A 580 -25.47 -22.89 -11.17
N SER A 581 -26.04 -21.79 -11.66
CA SER A 581 -27.50 -21.66 -11.80
C SER A 581 -28.05 -22.66 -12.81
N LEU A 582 -27.36 -22.88 -13.93
CA LEU A 582 -27.72 -23.92 -14.90
C LEU A 582 -27.64 -25.32 -14.27
N LEU A 583 -26.59 -25.62 -13.49
CA LEU A 583 -26.49 -26.88 -12.75
C LEU A 583 -27.67 -27.08 -11.80
N PHE A 584 -28.10 -26.03 -11.09
CA PHE A 584 -29.28 -26.11 -10.23
C PHE A 584 -30.57 -26.37 -11.02
N LEU A 585 -30.76 -25.73 -12.18
CA LEU A 585 -31.91 -25.99 -13.05
C LEU A 585 -31.93 -27.45 -13.57
N ILE A 586 -30.77 -27.98 -13.94
CA ILE A 586 -30.61 -29.39 -14.34
C ILE A 586 -30.95 -30.33 -13.17
N SER A 587 -30.47 -30.02 -11.96
CA SER A 587 -30.83 -30.73 -10.73
C SER A 587 -32.33 -30.71 -10.45
N LEU A 588 -32.98 -29.56 -10.61
CA LEU A 588 -34.41 -29.41 -10.41
C LEU A 588 -35.19 -30.27 -11.41
N TYR A 589 -34.75 -30.32 -12.66
CA TYR A 589 -35.35 -31.19 -13.67
C TYR A 589 -35.17 -32.66 -13.34
N LYS A 590 -33.98 -33.09 -12.90
CA LYS A 590 -33.72 -34.47 -12.46
C LYS A 590 -34.59 -34.83 -11.25
N PHE A 591 -34.66 -33.98 -10.23
CA PHE A 591 -35.46 -34.19 -9.03
C PHE A 591 -36.96 -34.29 -9.32
N LYS A 592 -37.45 -33.54 -10.32
CA LYS A 592 -38.84 -33.67 -10.79
C LYS A 592 -39.12 -35.06 -11.37
N LYS A 593 -38.14 -35.64 -12.07
CA LYS A 593 -38.24 -36.94 -12.76
C LYS A 593 -37.87 -38.15 -11.90
N SER A 594 -37.11 -37.96 -10.81
CA SER A 594 -36.72 -39.08 -9.93
C SER A 594 -37.94 -39.67 -9.23
N ASP A 595 -38.11 -40.98 -9.32
CA ASP A 595 -39.09 -41.71 -8.52
C ASP A 595 -38.61 -41.76 -7.06
N ILE A 596 -39.45 -41.23 -6.17
CA ILE A 596 -39.31 -41.36 -4.71
C ILE A 596 -40.40 -42.34 -4.22
N GLY A 597 -40.70 -43.35 -5.05
CA GLY A 597 -41.62 -44.46 -4.75
C GLY A 597 -40.83 -45.68 -4.29
#